data_AF-A0A377HNB6-F1
#
_entry.id   AF-A0A377HNB6-F1
#
_cell.length_a   1.000
_cell.length_b   1.000
_cell.length_c   1.000
_cell.angle_alpha   90.00
_cell.angle_beta   90.00
_cell.angle_gamma   90.00
#
_symmetry.space_group_name_H-M   'P 1'
#
loop_
_entity.id
_entity.type
_entity.pdbx_description
1 polymer ?
#
loop_
_entity_poly.entity_id
_entity_poly.type
_entity_poly.pdbx_seq_one_letter_code
_entity_poly.pdbx_strand_id
1 'polypeptide(L)' 'MTSVTRSLSSIYSDVSNIITLVEEVRKQHIVVLHVFLPYALDVDELEKIRHKTRAIITQFRGDQDFLQVSF' A
#
# COMPACT_ATOMS: atom_id res chain seq x y z
N MET A 1 12.40 -1.78 17.32
CA MET A 1 11.69 -1.50 16.06
C MET A 1 11.46 -2.84 15.37
N THR A 2 10.24 -3.36 15.40
CA THR A 2 9.88 -4.63 14.74
C THR A 2 9.56 -4.34 13.28
N SER A 3 10.44 -4.75 12.37
CA SER A 3 10.19 -4.69 10.93
C SER A 3 9.38 -5.92 10.51
N VAL A 4 8.19 -5.72 9.95
CA VAL A 4 7.35 -6.79 9.40
C VAL A 4 7.58 -6.84 7.89
N THR A 5 8.27 -7.87 7.42
CA THR A 5 8.49 -8.10 5.99
C THR A 5 7.49 -9.15 5.49
N ARG A 6 6.57 -8.75 4.62
CA ARG A 6 5.66 -9.67 3.92
C ARG A 6 5.90 -9.62 2.41
N SER A 7 6.11 -10.79 1.82
CA SER A 7 6.16 -10.94 0.37
C SER A 7 4.74 -10.93 -0.20
N LEU A 8 4.49 -10.01 -1.13
CA LEU A 8 3.25 -9.96 -1.89
C LEU A 8 3.23 -11.11 -2.91
N SER A 9 2.06 -11.68 -3.17
CA SER A 9 1.95 -12.84 -4.07
C SER A 9 1.98 -12.39 -5.53
N SER A 10 2.84 -13.00 -6.34
CA SER A 10 2.92 -12.75 -7.78
C SER A 10 1.67 -13.19 -8.57
N ILE A 11 0.72 -13.88 -7.92
CA ILE A 11 -0.53 -14.34 -8.52
C ILE A 11 -1.60 -13.25 -8.50
N TYR A 12 -1.51 -12.31 -7.54
CA TYR A 12 -2.45 -11.21 -7.40
C TYR A 12 -1.91 -9.95 -8.04
N SER A 13 -2.80 -9.13 -8.60
CA SER A 13 -2.42 -7.78 -9.03
C SER A 13 -1.90 -6.97 -7.86
N ASP A 14 -1.01 -6.02 -8.14
CA ASP A 14 -0.40 -5.16 -7.12
C ASP A 14 -1.45 -4.39 -6.32
N VAL A 15 -2.54 -3.96 -6.97
CA VAL A 15 -3.73 -3.42 -6.31
C VAL A 15 -4.28 -4.37 -5.25
N SER A 16 -4.47 -5.64 -5.59
CA SER A 16 -5.04 -6.64 -4.67
C SER A 16 -4.08 -6.94 -3.52
N ASN A 17 -2.79 -7.05 -3.82
CA ASN A 17 -1.73 -7.22 -2.85
C ASN A 17 -1.66 -6.06 -1.84
N ILE A 18 -1.75 -4.82 -2.32
CA ILE A 18 -1.75 -3.64 -1.46
C ILE A 18 -3.00 -3.58 -0.60
N ILE A 19 -4.18 -3.89 -1.16
CA ILE A 19 -5.43 -3.96 -0.36
C ILE A 19 -5.25 -4.95 0.80
N THR A 20 -4.72 -6.15 0.54
CA THR A 20 -4.45 -7.13 1.59
C THR A 20 -3.45 -6.60 2.62
N LEU A 21 -2.38 -5.94 2.19
CA LEU A 21 -1.39 -5.36 3.08
C LEU A 21 -2.01 -4.28 4.00
N VAL A 22 -2.83 -3.39 3.44
CA VAL A 22 -3.51 -2.31 4.16
C VAL A 22 -4.46 -2.86 5.22
N GLU A 23 -5.25 -3.89 4.90
CA GLU A 23 -6.14 -4.53 5.87
C GLU A 23 -5.37 -5.19 7.03
N GLU A 24 -4.22 -5.79 6.75
CA GLU A 24 -3.39 -6.47 7.76
C GLU A 24 -2.68 -5.48 8.68
N VAL A 25 -2.25 -4.35 8.15
CA VAL A 25 -1.65 -3.23 8.88
C VAL A 25 -2.70 -2.58 9.79
N ARG A 26 -3.93 -2.40 9.28
CA ARG A 26 -5.07 -1.87 10.05
C ARG A 26 -5.40 -2.76 11.25
N LYS A 27 -5.44 -4.09 11.08
CA LYS A 27 -5.66 -5.06 12.18
C LYS A 27 -4.57 -4.98 13.26
N GLN A 28 -3.35 -4.58 12.89
CA GLN A 28 -2.23 -4.43 13.80
C GLN A 28 -2.16 -3.02 14.43
N HIS A 29 -3.17 -2.17 14.21
CA HIS A 29 -3.22 -0.79 14.69
C HIS A 29 -2.00 0.05 14.26
N ILE A 30 -1.41 -0.28 13.11
CA ILE A 30 -0.32 0.50 12.54
C ILE A 30 -0.95 1.73 11.85
N VAL A 31 -0.52 2.92 12.28
CA VAL A 31 -1.11 4.20 11.84
C VAL A 31 -0.66 4.60 10.44
N VAL A 32 0.58 4.27 10.08
CA VAL A 32 1.20 4.65 8.80
C VAL A 32 1.98 3.46 8.22
N LEU A 33 1.79 3.23 6.93
CA LEU A 33 2.49 2.20 6.15
C LEU A 33 3.17 2.85 4.95
N HIS A 34 4.46 2.58 4.77
CA HIS A 34 5.21 2.92 3.57
C HIS A 34 5.42 1.69 2.71
N VAL A 35 4.96 1.74 1.46
CA VAL A 35 5.11 0.66 0.47
C VAL A 35 6.01 1.16 -0.65
N PHE A 36 7.21 0.60 -0.72
CA PHE A 36 8.12 0.86 -1.83
C PHE A 36 7.74 -0.02 -3.01
N LEU A 37 7.53 0.59 -4.17
CA LEU A 37 7.19 -0.10 -5.39
C LEU A 37 8.26 0.17 -6.44
N PRO A 38 8.61 -0.81 -7.30
CA PRO A 38 9.57 -0.61 -8.37
C PRO A 38 9.03 0.27 -9.51
N TYR A 39 7.76 0.66 -9.45
CA TYR A 39 7.08 1.54 -10.38
C TYR A 39 5.91 2.25 -9.67
N ALA A 40 5.44 3.35 -10.26
CA ALA A 40 4.28 4.07 -9.77
C ALA A 40 2.96 3.40 -10.22
N LEU A 41 1.99 3.31 -9.30
CA LEU A 41 0.60 2.98 -9.65
C LEU A 41 -0.09 4.14 -10.36
N ASP A 42 -0.99 3.79 -11.27
CA ASP A 42 -1.85 4.74 -11.97
C ASP A 42 -3.00 5.25 -11.08
N VAL A 43 -3.64 6.34 -11.51
CA VAL A 43 -4.74 6.98 -10.77
C VAL A 43 -5.90 6.00 -10.55
N ASP A 44 -6.27 5.22 -11.57
CA ASP A 44 -7.35 4.22 -11.46
C ASP A 44 -7.03 3.11 -10.44
N GLU A 45 -5.76 2.76 -10.31
CA GLU A 45 -5.30 1.76 -9.35
C GLU A 45 -5.33 2.31 -7.93
N LEU A 46 -4.84 3.54 -7.74
CA LEU A 46 -4.89 4.24 -6.45
C LEU A 46 -6.34 4.41 -5.97
N GLU A 47 -7.25 4.79 -6.87
CA GLU A 47 -8.67 4.94 -6.55
C GLU A 47 -9.32 3.60 -6.17
N LYS A 48 -8.97 2.48 -6.84
CA LYS A 48 -9.45 1.15 -6.44
C LYS A 48 -9.03 0.79 -5.01
N ILE A 49 -7.79 1.08 -4.64
CA ILE A 49 -7.27 0.78 -3.29
C ILE A 49 -7.97 1.69 -2.27
N ARG A 50 -8.07 3.00 -2.53
CA ARG A 50 -8.78 3.97 -1.68
C ARG A 50 -10.23 3.57 -1.46
N HIS A 51 -10.96 3.24 -2.53
CA HIS A 51 -12.36 2.87 -2.46
C HIS A 51 -12.58 1.59 -1.64
N LYS A 52 -11.72 0.58 -1.78
CA LYS A 52 -11.85 -0.70 -1.08
C LYS A 52 -11.43 -0.65 0.38
N THR A 53 -10.36 0.08 0.70
CA THR A 53 -9.78 0.10 2.05
C THR A 53 -10.26 1.29 2.88
N ARG A 54 -10.79 2.33 2.24
CA ARG A 54 -11.08 3.66 2.81
C ARG A 54 -9.85 4.34 3.43
N ALA A 55 -8.65 3.87 3.12
CA ALA A 55 -7.42 4.46 3.61
C ALA A 55 -7.04 5.70 2.78
N ILE A 56 -6.36 6.63 3.43
CA ILE A 56 -5.76 7.80 2.79
C ILE A 56 -4.45 7.33 2.17
N ILE A 57 -4.37 7.37 0.84
CA ILE A 57 -3.21 6.92 0.06
C ILE A 57 -2.56 8.13 -0.61
N THR A 58 -1.30 8.37 -0.33
CA THR A 58 -0.48 9.41 -0.98
C THR A 58 0.68 8.75 -1.70
N GLN A 59 0.80 8.98 -3.01
CA GLN A 59 1.96 8.54 -3.78
C GLN A 59 2.99 9.67 -3.82
N PHE A 60 4.19 9.39 -3.34
CA PHE A 60 5.34 10.29 -3.44
C PHE A 60 6.19 9.85 -4.61
N ARG A 61 6.53 10.81 -5.48
CA ARG A 61 7.43 10.61 -6.63
C ARG A 61 8.73 11.38 -6.38
N GLY A 62 9.88 10.73 -6.53
CA GLY A 62 11.18 11.32 -6.19
C GLY A 62 12.34 10.35 -6.38
N ASP A 63 13.36 10.39 -5.51
CA ASP A 63 14.51 9.46 -5.58
C ASP A 63 14.10 7.99 -5.37
N GLN A 64 13.02 7.75 -4.60
CA GLN A 64 12.36 6.47 -4.49
C GLN A 64 10.85 6.69 -4.50
N ASP A 65 10.16 6.00 -5.41
CA ASP A 65 8.71 6.03 -5.47
C ASP A 65 8.14 5.13 -4.36
N PHE A 66 7.29 5.71 -3.51
CA PHE A 66 6.60 4.95 -2.47
C PHE A 66 5.18 5.45 -2.26
N LEU A 67 4.34 4.53 -1.76
CA LEU A 67 3.00 4.82 -1.30
C LEU A 67 3.01 4.96 0.21
N GLN A 68 2.50 6.08 0.69
CA GLN A 68 2.12 6.22 2.08
C GLN A 68 0.63 5.91 2.23
N VAL A 69 0.33 4.96 3.10
CA VAL A 69 -1.03 4.63 3.51
C VAL A 69 -1.22 5.06 4.97
N SER A 70 -2.30 5.79 5.22
CA SER A 70 -2.70 6.27 6.55
C SER A 70 -4.21 6.08 6.74
N PHE A 71 -4.64 5.96 8.00
CA PHE A 71 -6.03 5.64 8.38
C PHE A 71 -6.68 6.77 9.16
#